data_AF-A0A0B4VSR0-F1
#
_entry.id   AF-A0A0B4VSR0-F1
#
_cell.length_a   1.000
_cell.length_b   1.000
_cell.length_c   1.000
_cell.angle_alpha   90.00
_cell.angle_beta   90.00
_cell.angle_gamma   90.00
#
_symmetry.space_group_name_H-M   'P 1'
#
loop_
_entity.id
_entity.type
_entity.pdbx_description
1 polymer ?
#
loop_
_entity_poly.entity_id
_entity_poly.type
_entity_poly.pdbx_seq_one_letter_code
_entity_poly.pdbx_strand_id
1 'polypeptide(L)'
;GSQWLGMGKELYEREPVARAVLDRCEVVFREERGNSLLDVMFGRSDAGDLDDADWMQPALYALECALTALWESVGVRPHVVVGHSLGEIAAA
;
A
#
# COMPACT_ATOMS: atom_id res chain seq x y z
N GLY A 1 -2.94 -11.99 4.69
CA GLY A 1 -4.19 -12.76 4.49
C GLY A 1 -5.36 -11.93 3.95
N SER A 2 -5.26 -10.61 3.84
CA SER A 2 -6.28 -9.71 3.27
C SER A 2 -5.89 -9.16 1.89
N GLN A 3 -4.71 -9.55 1.37
CA GLN A 3 -4.20 -9.13 0.08
C GLN A 3 -5.00 -9.76 -1.07
N TRP A 4 -5.09 -9.06 -2.19
CA TRP A 4 -5.65 -9.57 -3.43
C TRP A 4 -5.04 -8.86 -4.63
N LEU A 5 -4.88 -9.57 -5.74
CA LEU A 5 -4.28 -9.03 -6.96
C LEU A 5 -5.14 -7.91 -7.56
N GLY A 6 -4.56 -6.72 -7.74
CA GLY A 6 -5.26 -5.52 -8.20
C GLY A 6 -5.67 -4.56 -7.08
N MET A 7 -5.38 -4.89 -5.81
CA MET A 7 -5.70 -4.01 -4.68
C MET A 7 -5.05 -2.63 -4.83
N GLY A 8 -5.80 -1.58 -4.50
CA GLY A 8 -5.33 -0.20 -4.60
C GLY A 8 -5.23 0.37 -6.03
N LYS A 9 -5.41 -0.43 -7.09
CA LYS A 9 -5.27 0.05 -8.47
C LYS A 9 -6.25 1.17 -8.83
N GLU A 10 -7.52 1.00 -8.49
CA GLU A 10 -8.52 2.03 -8.78
C GLU A 10 -8.28 3.31 -7.98
N LEU A 11 -7.87 3.17 -6.72
CA LEU A 11 -7.47 4.32 -5.88
C LEU A 11 -6.25 5.04 -6.47
N TYR A 12 -5.24 4.28 -6.91
CA TYR A 12 -4.07 4.83 -7.59
C TYR A 12 -4.47 5.63 -8.83
N GLU A 13 -5.41 5.12 -9.62
CA GLU A 13 -5.84 5.75 -10.86
C GLU A 13 -6.70 6.99 -10.63
N ARG A 14 -7.58 6.99 -9.62
CA ARG A 14 -8.61 8.02 -9.43
C ARG A 14 -8.28 9.06 -8.36
N GLU A 15 -7.55 8.69 -7.31
CA GLU A 15 -7.37 9.51 -6.12
C GLU A 15 -5.92 10.02 -6.02
N PRO A 16 -5.66 11.32 -6.28
CA PRO A 16 -4.30 11.88 -6.26
C PRO A 16 -3.58 11.70 -4.92
N VAL A 17 -4.32 11.73 -3.80
CA VAL A 17 -3.78 11.54 -2.46
C VAL A 17 -3.28 10.11 -2.26
N ALA A 18 -4.10 9.12 -2.63
CA ALA A 18 -3.72 7.71 -2.55
C ALA A 18 -2.53 7.40 -3.48
N ARG A 19 -2.56 7.95 -4.71
CA ARG A 19 -1.46 7.84 -5.66
C ARG A 19 -0.13 8.34 -5.08
N ALA A 20 -0.13 9.53 -4.48
CA ALA A 20 1.08 10.11 -3.90
C ALA A 20 1.66 9.27 -2.76
N VAL A 21 0.83 8.60 -1.96
CA VAL A 21 1.30 7.67 -0.93
C VAL A 21 1.91 6.42 -1.56
N LEU A 22 1.20 5.80 -2.50
CA LEU A 22 1.64 4.59 -3.19
C LEU A 22 2.95 4.82 -3.97
N ASP A 23 3.10 5.97 -4.64
CA ASP A 23 4.34 6.34 -5.34
C ASP A 23 5.53 6.49 -4.38
N ARG A 24 5.31 7.02 -3.16
CA ARG A 24 6.38 7.09 -2.14
C ARG A 24 6.79 5.71 -1.65
N CYS A 25 5.83 4.82 -1.39
CA CYS A 25 6.11 3.45 -0.99
C CYS A 25 6.85 2.68 -2.09
N GLU A 26 6.44 2.86 -3.35
CA GLU A 26 7.12 2.28 -4.52
C GLU A 26 8.59 2.66 -4.59
N VAL A 27 8.90 3.95 -4.45
CA VAL A 27 10.29 4.44 -4.51
C VAL A 27 11.15 3.76 -3.44
N VAL A 28 10.71 3.81 -2.18
CA VAL A 28 11.46 3.22 -1.05
C VAL A 28 11.61 1.71 -1.22
N PHE A 29 10.54 1.00 -1.57
CA PHE A 29 10.59 -0.44 -1.73
C PHE A 29 11.51 -0.84 -2.89
N ARG A 30 11.43 -0.12 -4.01
CA ARG A 30 12.23 -0.42 -5.19
C ARG A 30 13.72 -0.15 -4.97
N GLU A 31 14.07 0.86 -4.18
CA GLU A 31 15.46 1.12 -3.77
C GLU A 31 16.03 -0.04 -2.95
N GLU A 32 15.23 -0.62 -2.05
CA GLU A 32 15.66 -1.74 -1.19
C GLU A 32 15.64 -3.11 -1.89
N ARG A 33 14.67 -3.34 -2.79
CA ARG A 33 14.38 -4.68 -3.35
C ARG A 33 14.66 -4.83 -4.84
N GLY A 34 14.90 -3.73 -5.55
CA GLY A 34 15.21 -3.72 -6.97
C GLY A 34 14.03 -3.97 -7.93
N ASN A 35 12.86 -4.35 -7.42
CA ASN A 35 11.66 -4.63 -8.19
C ASN A 35 10.48 -3.74 -7.76
N SER A 36 9.46 -3.61 -8.62
CA SER A 36 8.31 -2.73 -8.39
C SER A 36 7.26 -3.39 -7.50
N LEU A 37 6.92 -2.71 -6.40
CA LEU A 37 5.81 -3.09 -5.51
C LEU A 37 4.46 -2.90 -6.22
N LEU A 38 4.30 -1.80 -6.95
CA LEU A 38 3.05 -1.51 -7.66
C LEU A 38 2.78 -2.51 -8.78
N ASP A 39 3.80 -3.00 -9.47
CA ASP A 39 3.59 -4.01 -10.50
C ASP A 39 3.09 -5.33 -9.91
N VAL A 40 3.61 -5.74 -8.75
CA VAL A 40 3.13 -6.93 -8.01
C VAL A 40 1.72 -6.70 -7.48
N MET A 41 1.44 -5.55 -6.87
CA MET A 41 0.11 -5.19 -6.38
C MET A 41 -0.94 -5.18 -7.50
N PHE A 42 -0.58 -4.68 -8.68
CA PHE A 42 -1.52 -4.47 -9.79
C PHE A 42 -1.53 -5.61 -10.81
N GLY A 43 -0.69 -6.64 -10.64
CA GLY A 43 -0.55 -7.76 -11.56
C GLY A 43 -0.09 -7.35 -12.96
N ARG A 44 0.81 -6.36 -13.04
CA ARG A 44 1.29 -5.79 -14.32
C ARG A 44 2.50 -6.51 -14.91
N SER A 45 3.11 -7.44 -14.17
CA SER A 45 4.27 -8.24 -14.60
C SER A 45 4.44 -9.49 -13.72
N ASP A 46 5.46 -10.30 -14.02
CA ASP A 46 5.97 -11.39 -13.19
C ASP A 46 6.94 -10.89 -12.09
N ALA A 47 6.82 -9.62 -11.66
CA ALA A 47 7.73 -8.97 -10.72
C ALA A 47 7.83 -9.66 -9.34
N GLY A 48 6.84 -10.49 -8.97
CA GLY A 48 6.79 -11.21 -7.71
C GLY A 48 5.42 -11.84 -7.44
N ASP A 49 5.36 -12.68 -6.41
CA ASP A 49 4.11 -13.28 -5.92
C ASP A 49 3.59 -12.47 -4.73
N LEU A 50 2.35 -11.97 -4.82
CA LEU A 50 1.73 -11.20 -3.75
C LEU A 50 1.42 -12.07 -2.52
N ASP A 51 1.39 -13.40 -2.66
CA ASP A 51 1.21 -14.33 -1.55
C ASP A 51 2.51 -14.60 -0.77
N ASP A 52 3.67 -14.20 -1.31
CA ASP A 52 4.93 -14.18 -0.55
C ASP A 52 4.91 -13.05 0.49
N ALA A 53 5.32 -13.36 1.72
CA ALA A 53 5.32 -12.39 2.83
C ALA A 53 6.12 -11.11 2.52
N ASP A 54 7.20 -11.25 1.75
CA ASP A 54 8.08 -10.17 1.30
C ASP A 54 7.39 -9.12 0.42
N TRP A 55 6.31 -9.50 -0.26
CA TRP A 55 5.49 -8.63 -1.08
C TRP A 55 4.21 -8.25 -0.36
N MET A 56 3.56 -9.23 0.25
CA MET A 56 2.29 -9.07 0.97
C MET A 56 2.35 -7.98 2.03
N GLN A 57 3.40 -7.98 2.87
CA GLN A 57 3.52 -7.06 3.99
C GLN A 57 3.66 -5.60 3.52
N PRO A 58 4.65 -5.24 2.68
CA PRO A 58 4.77 -3.88 2.16
C PRO A 58 3.56 -3.45 1.33
N ALA A 59 2.93 -4.37 0.60
CA ALA A 59 1.75 -4.06 -0.19
C ALA A 59 0.53 -3.69 0.68
N LEU A 60 0.30 -4.43 1.77
CA LEU A 60 -0.75 -4.11 2.74
C LEU A 60 -0.47 -2.78 3.44
N TYR A 61 0.78 -2.57 3.87
CA TYR A 61 1.20 -1.30 4.48
C TYR A 61 0.94 -0.10 3.54
N ALA A 62 1.37 -0.20 2.28
CA ALA A 62 1.20 0.86 1.29
C ALA A 62 -0.28 1.18 1.04
N LEU A 63 -1.13 0.15 0.96
CA LEU A 63 -2.57 0.31 0.79
C LEU A 63 -3.24 0.95 2.02
N GLU A 64 -2.88 0.52 3.22
CA GLU A 64 -3.39 1.08 4.48
C GLU A 64 -3.00 2.56 4.63
N CYS A 65 -1.75 2.92 4.37
CA CYS A 65 -1.32 4.32 4.36
C CYS A 65 -2.08 5.15 3.32
N ALA A 66 -2.32 4.61 2.13
CA ALA A 66 -3.06 5.30 1.08
C ALA A 66 -4.52 5.55 1.49
N LEU A 67 -5.16 4.57 2.12
CA LEU A 67 -6.52 4.70 2.68
C LEU A 67 -6.57 5.70 3.83
N THR A 68 -5.60 5.68 4.73
CA THR A 68 -5.51 6.64 5.84
C THR A 68 -5.40 8.08 5.32
N ALA A 69 -4.49 8.32 4.35
CA ALA A 69 -4.35 9.64 3.75
C ALA A 69 -5.62 10.09 3.01
N LEU A 70 -6.32 9.17 2.34
CA LEU A 70 -7.60 9.46 1.69
C LEU A 70 -8.66 9.89 2.72
N TRP A 71 -8.79 9.17 3.84
CA TRP A 71 -9.70 9.54 4.92
C TRP A 71 -9.37 10.92 5.52
N GLU A 72 -8.09 11.20 5.77
CA GLU A 72 -7.65 12.50 6.26
C GLU A 72 -7.99 13.64 5.28
N SER A 73 -7.87 13.37 3.97
CA SER A 73 -8.18 14.35 2.92
C SER A 73 -9.65 14.78 2.90
N VAL A 74 -10.55 13.94 3.39
CA VAL A 74 -11.99 14.23 3.52
C VAL A 74 -12.38 14.62 4.95
N GLY A 75 -11.40 14.93 5.81
CA GLY A 75 -11.61 15.45 7.16
C GLY A 75 -11.84 14.38 8.23
N VAL A 76 -11.72 13.08 7.89
CA VAL A 76 -11.81 11.99 8.86
C VAL A 76 -10.41 11.70 9.40
N ARG A 77 -10.14 12.13 10.64
CA ARG A 77 -8.88 11.86 11.32
C ARG A 77 -9.03 10.70 12.30
N PRO A 78 -8.36 9.56 12.11
CA PRO A 78 -8.41 8.47 13.07
C PRO A 78 -7.82 8.94 14.41
N HIS A 79 -8.62 8.91 15.47
CA HIS A 79 -8.17 9.20 16.84
C HIS A 79 -7.49 8.00 17.51
N VAL A 80 -7.72 6.80 16.98
CA VAL A 80 -7.10 5.54 17.41
C VAL A 80 -6.90 4.70 16.16
N VAL A 81 -5.68 4.19 15.95
CA VAL A 81 -5.37 3.21 14.91
C VAL A 81 -5.14 1.88 15.62
N VAL A 82 -5.91 0.84 15.27
CA VAL A 82 -5.69 -0.52 15.78
C VAL A 82 -5.27 -1.38 14.60
N GLY A 83 -3.97 -1.60 14.47
CA GLY A 83 -3.42 -2.57 13.54
C GLY A 83 -3.36 -3.95 14.17
N HIS A 84 -3.84 -4.97 13.47
CA HIS A 84 -3.55 -6.34 13.87
C HIS A 84 -2.20 -6.74 13.25
N SER A 85 -1.15 -6.86 14.06
CA SER A 85 0.22 -7.11 13.60
C SER A 85 0.80 -5.94 12.78
N LEU A 86 0.99 -6.06 11.47
CA LEU A 86 1.70 -5.04 10.66
C LEU A 86 1.04 -3.65 10.63
N GLY A 87 -0.27 -3.56 10.91
CA GLY A 87 -0.98 -2.27 10.96
C GLY A 87 -0.52 -1.34 12.09
N GLU A 88 0.33 -1.79 13.01
CA GLU A 88 0.95 -0.94 14.04
C GLU A 88 2.04 -0.01 13.44
N ILE A 89 2.65 -0.38 12.30
CA ILE A 89 3.65 0.47 11.59
C ILE A 89 2.97 1.59 10.79
N ALA A 90 1.70 1.41 10.39
CA ALA A 90 0.91 2.46 9.73
C ALA A 90 0.29 3.48 10.72
N ALA A 91 0.41 3.22 12.03
CA ALA A 91 -0.18 4.01 13.10
C ALA A 91 0.77 5.05 13.73
N ALA A 92 2.05 5.07 13.35
CA ALA A 92 3.10 5.90 13.95
C ALA A 92 3.45 7.12 13.10
#